data_AF-A0A4U1FUF7-F1
#
_entry.id   AF-A0A4U1FUF7-F1
#
_cell.length_a   1.000
_cell.length_b   1.000
_cell.length_c   1.000
_cell.angle_alpha   90.00
_cell.angle_beta   90.00
_cell.angle_gamma   90.00
#
_symmetry.space_group_name_H-M   'P 1'
#
loop_
_entity.id
_entity.type
_entity.pdbx_description
1 polymer ?
#
loop_
_entity_poly.entity_id
_entity_poly.type
_entity_poly.pdbx_seq_one_letter_code
_entity_poly.pdbx_strand_id
1 'polypeptide(L)' 'MKQTFYLVSVLLEHSDYETTDKHTLYTDFHKALKAKEAEIEEYSLYLPNGYVSEDTQTIFQMIDNDGYSLTIVVEEITPQ' A
#
# COMPACT_ATOMS: atom_id res chain seq x y z
N MET A 1 22.04 8.93 -16.85
CA MET A 1 20.77 8.20 -16.82
C MET A 1 19.87 8.88 -15.81
N LYS A 2 18.60 9.15 -16.12
CA LYS A 2 17.65 9.58 -15.09
C LYS A 2 17.45 8.40 -14.14
N GLN A 3 17.55 8.66 -12.84
CA GLN A 3 17.34 7.63 -11.83
C GLN A 3 15.85 7.50 -11.56
N THR A 4 15.29 6.33 -11.79
CA THR A 4 13.90 6.00 -11.43
C THR A 4 13.83 5.59 -9.97
N PHE A 5 12.82 6.06 -9.27
CA PHE A 5 12.47 5.64 -7.91
C PHE A 5 11.09 4.98 -7.90
N TYR A 6 10.82 4.17 -6.90
CA TYR A 6 9.53 3.52 -6.68
C TYR A 6 9.06 3.86 -5.28
N LEU A 7 7.91 4.51 -5.16
CA LEU A 7 7.31 4.89 -3.89
C LEU A 7 6.25 3.87 -3.51
N VAL A 8 6.39 3.28 -2.33
CA VAL A 8 5.36 2.46 -1.70
C VAL A 8 4.60 3.32 -0.71
N SER A 9 3.30 3.51 -0.95
CA SER A 9 2.40 4.29 -0.11
C SER A 9 1.38 3.36 0.53
N VAL A 10 1.15 3.51 1.83
CA VAL A 10 0.16 2.76 2.61
C VAL A 10 -0.79 3.76 3.26
N LEU A 11 -2.09 3.56 3.04
CA LEU A 11 -3.16 4.27 3.72
C LEU A 11 -4.09 3.26 4.38
N LEU A 12 -4.17 3.28 5.71
CA LEU A 12 -5.17 2.54 6.49
C LEU A 12 -6.10 3.54 7.17
N GLU A 13 -7.37 3.51 6.79
CA GLU A 13 -8.44 4.33 7.35
C GLU A 13 -9.36 3.45 8.20
N HIS A 14 -9.30 3.62 9.52
CA HIS A 14 -10.12 2.88 10.49
C HIS A 14 -10.49 3.80 11.65
N SER A 15 -11.68 3.66 12.25
CA SER A 15 -12.12 4.57 13.33
C SER A 15 -11.49 4.26 14.70
N ASP A 16 -11.22 2.98 14.99
CA ASP A 16 -10.63 2.54 16.26
C ASP A 16 -9.12 2.79 16.39
N TYR A 17 -8.45 3.21 15.31
CA TYR A 17 -7.01 3.41 15.25
C TYR A 17 -6.67 4.76 14.61
N GLU A 18 -5.48 5.28 14.87
CA GLU A 18 -4.99 6.42 14.09
C GLU A 18 -4.83 6.00 12.62
N THR A 19 -5.22 6.89 11.70
CA THR A 19 -4.97 6.70 10.28
C THR A 19 -3.49 6.45 10.05
N THR A 20 -3.15 5.32 9.43
CA THR A 20 -1.77 5.08 9.00
C THR A 20 -1.60 5.70 7.63
N ASP A 21 -0.64 6.61 7.52
CA ASP A 21 -0.21 7.20 6.25
C ASP A 21 1.32 7.10 6.15
N LYS A 22 1.81 6.08 5.43
CA LYS A 22 3.22 5.69 5.39
C LYS A 22 3.74 5.65 3.96
N HIS A 23 4.95 6.18 3.78
CA HIS A 23 5.58 6.37 2.48
C HIS A 23 7.03 5.90 2.52
N THR A 24 7.40 4.94 1.67
CA THR A 24 8.78 4.42 1.61
C THR A 24 9.31 4.39 0.19
N LEU A 25 10.50 4.95 -0.02
CA LEU A 25 11.11 5.07 -1.35
C LEU A 25 12.12 3.95 -1.60
N TYR A 26 12.09 3.38 -2.80
CA TYR A 26 13.00 2.35 -3.28
C TYR A 26 13.63 2.76 -4.60
N THR A 27 14.83 2.24 -4.87
CA THR A 27 15.50 2.38 -6.18
C THR A 27 15.38 1.13 -7.04
N ASP A 28 14.71 0.09 -6.54
CA ASP A 28 14.54 -1.20 -7.18
C ASP A 28 13.06 -1.60 -7.11
N PHE A 29 12.47 -1.92 -8.26
CA PHE A 29 11.06 -2.24 -8.37
C PHE A 29 10.70 -3.52 -7.61
N HIS A 30 11.55 -4.56 -7.67
CA HIS A 30 11.29 -5.82 -6.97
C HIS A 30 11.33 -5.64 -5.45
N LYS A 31 12.20 -4.75 -4.93
CA LYS A 31 12.19 -4.40 -3.51
C LYS A 31 10.92 -3.65 -3.12
N ALA A 32 10.44 -2.74 -3.97
CA ALA A 32 9.16 -2.05 -3.74
C ALA A 32 7.98 -3.02 -3.73
N LEU A 33 7.94 -3.99 -4.66
CA LEU A 33 6.91 -5.04 -4.67
C LEU A 33 6.97 -5.91 -3.41
N LYS A 34 8.16 -6.33 -2.97
CA LYS A 34 8.30 -7.10 -1.72
C LYS A 34 7.85 -6.30 -0.50
N ALA A 35 8.12 -5.00 -0.48
CA ALA A 35 7.61 -4.13 0.57
C ALA A 35 6.08 -4.07 0.51
N LYS A 36 5.47 -3.86 -0.67
CA LYS A 36 4.01 -3.91 -0.87
C LYS A 36 3.39 -5.15 -0.22
N GLU A 37 3.91 -6.34 -0.52
CA GLU A 37 3.41 -7.61 0.03
C GLU A 37 3.54 -7.67 1.57
N ALA A 38 4.64 -7.16 2.14
CA ALA A 38 4.82 -7.11 3.58
C ALA A 38 3.82 -6.15 4.26
N GLU A 39 3.57 -4.98 3.66
CA GLU A 39 2.56 -4.04 4.17
C GLU A 39 1.13 -4.65 4.07
N ILE A 40 0.84 -5.44 3.02
CA ILE A 40 -0.44 -6.17 2.91
C ILE A 40 -0.58 -7.17 4.06
N GLU A 41 0.44 -7.98 4.33
CA GLU A 41 0.43 -8.98 5.41
C GLU A 41 0.24 -8.32 6.78
N GLU A 42 0.90 -7.18 7.01
CA GLU A 42 0.80 -6.42 8.26
C GLU A 42 -0.58 -5.79 8.43
N TYR A 43 -1.05 -5.02 7.44
CA TYR A 43 -2.21 -4.16 7.62
C TYR A 43 -3.55 -4.82 7.32
N SER A 44 -3.60 -5.92 6.56
CA SER A 44 -4.88 -6.62 6.31
C SER A 44 -5.48 -7.20 7.59
N LEU A 45 -4.65 -7.44 8.63
CA LEU A 45 -5.11 -7.91 9.93
C LEU A 45 -6.02 -6.91 10.67
N TYR A 46 -5.95 -5.62 10.31
CA TYR A 46 -6.81 -4.58 10.85
C TYR A 46 -8.20 -4.56 10.21
N LEU A 47 -8.40 -5.29 9.11
CA LEU A 47 -9.68 -5.44 8.42
C LEU A 47 -10.08 -6.92 8.34
N PRO A 48 -10.36 -7.59 9.48
CA PRO A 48 -10.57 -9.04 9.53
C PRO A 48 -11.81 -9.51 8.74
N ASN A 49 -12.76 -8.61 8.48
CA ASN A 49 -13.95 -8.85 7.66
C ASN A 49 -13.89 -8.13 6.31
N GLY A 50 -12.75 -7.55 5.96
CA GLY A 50 -12.54 -6.84 4.71
C GLY A 50 -12.51 -7.81 3.53
N TYR A 51 -12.91 -7.31 2.37
CA TYR A 51 -12.76 -8.00 1.10
C TYR A 51 -11.80 -7.22 0.20
N VAL A 52 -11.02 -7.95 -0.60
CA VAL A 52 -10.12 -7.37 -1.58
C VAL A 52 -10.94 -6.82 -2.73
N SER A 53 -10.89 -5.51 -2.96
CA SER A 53 -11.55 -4.83 -4.08
C SER A 53 -10.64 -4.70 -5.30
N GLU A 54 -9.32 -4.60 -5.09
CA GLU A 54 -8.32 -4.53 -6.15
C GLU A 54 -7.03 -5.23 -5.69
N ASP A 55 -6.48 -6.09 -6.55
CA ASP A 55 -5.17 -6.72 -6.35
C ASP A 55 -4.47 -6.82 -7.70
N THR A 56 -3.61 -5.85 -7.96
CA THR A 56 -2.76 -5.79 -9.14
C THR A 56 -1.29 -5.80 -8.72
N GLN A 57 -0.39 -5.82 -9.70
CA GLN A 57 1.04 -5.77 -9.42
C GLN A 57 1.41 -4.58 -8.54
N THR A 58 0.83 -3.41 -8.78
CA THR A 58 1.21 -2.14 -8.14
C THR A 58 0.15 -1.56 -7.21
N ILE A 59 -1.05 -2.13 -7.14
CA ILE A 59 -2.14 -1.63 -6.30
C ILE A 59 -2.73 -2.79 -5.52
N PHE A 60 -2.98 -2.57 -4.24
CA PHE A 60 -3.83 -3.42 -3.42
C PHE A 60 -4.84 -2.54 -2.69
N GLN A 61 -6.11 -2.94 -2.73
CA GLN A 61 -7.16 -2.33 -1.94
C GLN A 61 -8.02 -3.39 -1.26
N MET A 62 -8.28 -3.15 0.02
CA MET A 62 -9.24 -3.89 0.83
C MET A 62 -10.18 -2.90 1.51
N ILE A 63 -11.46 -3.25 1.56
CA ILE A 63 -12.50 -2.45 2.22
C ILE A 63 -13.44 -3.39 2.98
N ASP A 64 -13.97 -2.92 4.11
CA ASP A 64 -15.01 -3.64 4.85
C ASP A 64 -16.39 -2.98 4.73
N ASN A 65 -17.40 -3.59 5.36
CA ASN A 65 -18.79 -3.12 5.28
C ASN A 65 -19.04 -1.83 6.07
N ASP A 66 -18.13 -1.45 6.97
CA ASP A 66 -18.23 -0.23 7.78
C ASP A 66 -17.55 0.96 7.08
N GLY A 67 -16.92 0.71 5.91
CA GLY A 67 -16.27 1.72 5.09
C GLY A 67 -14.81 1.97 5.47
N TYR A 68 -14.22 1.11 6.31
CA TYR A 68 -12.80 1.15 6.60
C TYR A 68 -12.00 0.50 5.46
N SER A 69 -10.84 1.06 5.15
CA SER A 69 -10.09 0.65 3.98
C SER A 69 -8.59 0.66 4.18
N LEU A 70 -7.94 -0.26 3.48
CA LEU A 70 -6.51 -0.36 3.30
C LEU A 70 -6.19 -0.16 1.82
N THR A 71 -5.39 0.83 1.50
CA THR A 71 -4.85 1.06 0.14
C THR A 71 -3.33 1.01 0.18
N ILE A 72 -2.73 0.20 -0.67
CA ILE A 72 -1.27 0.11 -0.83
C ILE A 72 -0.93 0.26 -2.30
N VAL A 73 -0.04 1.21 -2.63
CA VAL A 73 0.31 1.55 -4.02
C VAL A 73 1.82 1.58 -4.21
N VAL A 74 2.29 1.12 -5.36
CA VAL A 74 3.67 1.27 -5.84
C VAL A 74 3.68 2.21 -7.05
N GLU A 75 4.24 3.41 -6.89
CA GLU A 75 4.30 4.43 -7.96
C GLU A 75 5.73 4.57 -8.50
N GLU A 76 5.86 4.67 -9.83
CA GLU A 76 7.14 4.99 -10.47
C GLU A 76 7.35 6.51 -10.51
N ILE A 77 8.45 6.99 -9.93
CA ILE A 77 8.82 8.41 -9.86
C ILE A 77 10.09 8.64 -10.68
N THR A 78 9.98 9.49 -11.70
CA THR A 78 11.13 10.00 -12.44
C THR A 78 11.38 11.47 -12.07
N PRO A 79 12.49 11.80 -11.38
CA PRO A 79 12.83 13.20 -11.07
C PRO A 79 12.98 14.02 -12.36
N GLN A 80 12.45 15.25 -12.33
CA GLN A 80 12.54 16.17 -13.47
C GLN A 80 13.94 16.71 -13.64
#